data_AF-A0A7S1KFA9-F1
#
_entry.id   AF-A0A7S1KFA9-F1
#
_cell.length_a   1.000
_cell.length_b   1.000
_cell.length_c   1.000
_cell.angle_alpha   90.00
_cell.angle_beta   90.00
_cell.angle_gamma   90.00
#
_symmetry.space_group_name_H-M   'P 1'
#
loop_
_entity.id
_entity.type
_entity.pdbx_description
1 polymer ?
#
loop_
_entity_poly.entity_id
_entity_poly.type
_entity_poly.pdbx_seq_one_letter_code
_entity_poly.pdbx_strand_id
1 'polypeptide(L)'
;MSRAKLAGADPAAIFLRIDAFKGQYEFLSNDYPSEVVFDRVPFKSATHAILAVRFSGKAAEICECETAAEAMDRVKDAQERDDWESGRLKWMEQILRDKFRRSAELRTKLKETGGRLLVWANASDAFFGEVDGRGQNQLGRILMRIRTDIRNDTELETWLALCHDLEEDNNARPLLQLIETKPDHENPLGEHALDGEPYFFLGKNPETCQVVALHPSISRTHALIALTKAGPVLMDLNSKAGTKLNGERLPHHHVGFPLKTSDTITLGASTRSYQVKVDSGRVVAYLESRQKELRREVQMLDRKMQDPLAAVKDETKQEATIFVGNLPFTTTKDEITAFFEECGHITEVRFPPPRDKPS
;
A
#
# COMPACT_ATOMS: atom_id res chain seq x y z
N MET A 1 -34.99 -5.17 16.07
CA MET A 1 -36.15 -5.61 15.24
C MET A 1 -37.27 -6.00 16.18
N SER A 2 -38.53 -5.65 15.90
CA SER A 2 -39.64 -6.16 16.71
C SER A 2 -39.78 -7.67 16.49
N ARG A 3 -40.23 -8.38 17.53
CA ARG A 3 -40.43 -9.85 17.56
C ARG A 3 -41.27 -10.41 16.40
N ALA A 4 -41.98 -9.56 15.65
CA ALA A 4 -42.93 -9.96 14.62
C ALA A 4 -42.32 -10.28 13.23
N LYS A 5 -41.07 -9.89 12.93
CA LYS A 5 -40.42 -10.17 11.62
C LYS A 5 -39.60 -11.48 11.59
N LEU A 6 -39.50 -12.22 12.70
CA LEU A 6 -38.75 -13.48 12.80
C LEU A 6 -39.56 -14.74 12.44
N ALA A 7 -40.84 -14.60 12.10
CA ALA A 7 -41.75 -15.74 11.90
C ALA A 7 -41.60 -16.47 10.54
N GLY A 8 -40.61 -16.13 9.72
CA GLY A 8 -40.40 -16.75 8.40
C GLY A 8 -38.95 -16.83 7.93
N ALA A 9 -37.96 -16.54 8.80
CA ALA A 9 -36.56 -16.69 8.45
C ALA A 9 -36.10 -18.13 8.74
N ASP A 10 -35.45 -18.77 7.76
CA ASP A 10 -34.78 -20.06 7.94
C ASP A 10 -33.86 -20.00 9.17
N PRO A 11 -34.03 -20.87 10.17
CA PRO A 11 -33.17 -20.92 11.36
C PRO A 11 -31.68 -21.02 11.00
N ALA A 12 -31.32 -21.65 9.88
CA ALA A 12 -29.94 -21.71 9.40
C ALA A 12 -29.42 -20.34 8.94
N ALA A 13 -30.28 -19.50 8.35
CA ALA A 13 -29.91 -18.15 7.92
C ALA A 13 -29.55 -17.24 9.12
N ILE A 14 -30.17 -17.44 10.28
CA ILE A 14 -29.88 -16.69 11.52
C ILE A 14 -28.45 -16.98 12.03
N PHE A 15 -27.95 -18.20 11.85
CA PHE A 15 -26.59 -18.58 12.23
C PHE A 15 -25.52 -18.24 11.18
N LEU A 16 -25.92 -18.10 9.92
CA LEU A 16 -25.02 -17.83 8.78
C LEU A 16 -24.87 -16.34 8.46
N ARG A 17 -25.61 -15.44 9.11
CA ARG A 17 -25.65 -14.02 8.79
C ARG A 17 -25.62 -13.14 10.04
N ILE A 18 -24.87 -12.05 9.99
CA ILE A 18 -24.88 -10.98 10.98
C ILE A 18 -25.37 -9.73 10.26
N ASP A 19 -26.62 -9.35 10.49
CA ASP A 19 -27.28 -8.23 9.80
C ASP A 19 -27.61 -7.04 10.71
N ALA A 20 -27.43 -7.19 12.02
CA ALA A 20 -27.54 -6.14 13.00
C ALA A 20 -26.17 -5.89 13.64
N PHE A 21 -25.52 -4.79 13.28
CA PHE A 21 -24.27 -4.31 13.89
C PHE A 21 -24.56 -3.65 15.25
N LYS A 22 -25.10 -4.45 16.18
CA LYS A 22 -25.53 -4.02 17.52
C LYS A 22 -25.11 -5.06 18.56
N GLY A 23 -25.09 -4.67 19.83
CA GLY A 23 -24.69 -5.55 20.93
C GLY A 23 -23.28 -6.08 20.71
N GLN A 24 -23.09 -7.40 20.76
CA GLN A 24 -21.77 -8.01 20.56
C GLN A 24 -21.13 -7.73 19.18
N TYR A 25 -21.92 -7.31 18.18
CA TYR A 25 -21.46 -6.97 16.83
C TYR A 25 -21.38 -5.47 16.55
N GLU A 26 -21.58 -4.63 17.56
CA GLU A 26 -21.53 -3.17 17.41
C GLU A 26 -20.18 -2.68 16.88
N PHE A 27 -19.09 -3.41 17.17
CA PHE A 27 -17.75 -3.12 16.65
C PHE A 27 -17.63 -3.12 15.13
N LEU A 28 -18.59 -3.72 14.41
CA LEU A 28 -18.67 -3.70 12.95
C LEU A 28 -19.21 -2.35 12.41
N SER A 29 -19.91 -1.58 13.23
CA SER A 29 -20.45 -0.26 12.87
C SER A 29 -19.35 0.76 12.65
N ASN A 30 -19.55 1.68 11.70
CA ASN A 30 -18.68 2.83 11.50
C ASN A 30 -18.71 3.80 12.69
N ASP A 31 -19.82 3.83 13.43
CA ASP A 31 -20.01 4.70 14.60
C ASP A 31 -19.34 4.17 15.86
N TYR A 32 -18.90 2.91 15.88
CA TYR A 32 -18.27 2.31 17.05
C TYR A 32 -17.02 3.11 17.45
N PRO A 33 -16.92 3.59 18.70
CA PRO A 33 -15.77 4.35 19.18
C PRO A 33 -14.47 3.55 19.02
N SER A 34 -13.63 3.99 18.08
CA SER A 34 -12.37 3.35 17.74
C SER A 34 -11.51 4.36 16.99
N GLU A 35 -10.28 4.55 17.46
CA GLU A 35 -9.36 5.46 16.79
C GLU A 35 -9.08 4.99 15.36
N VAL A 36 -9.19 5.93 14.42
CA VAL A 36 -8.79 5.76 13.02
C VAL A 36 -7.92 6.94 12.64
N VAL A 37 -6.83 6.71 11.95
CA VAL A 37 -6.05 7.77 11.32
C VAL A 37 -6.30 7.75 9.83
N PHE A 38 -6.70 8.90 9.30
CA PHE A 38 -6.86 9.10 7.88
C PHE A 38 -6.18 10.41 7.50
N ASP A 39 -5.37 10.39 6.43
CA ASP A 39 -4.54 11.54 6.02
C ASP A 39 -3.72 12.15 7.18
N ARG A 40 -3.13 11.27 8.00
CA ARG A 40 -2.32 11.61 9.20
C ARG A 40 -3.08 12.31 10.33
N VAL A 41 -4.41 12.45 10.24
CA VAL A 41 -5.26 13.03 11.29
C VAL A 41 -5.97 11.90 12.05
N PRO A 42 -5.88 11.84 13.39
CA PRO A 42 -6.62 10.88 14.20
C PRO A 42 -8.09 11.30 14.35
N PHE A 43 -8.99 10.32 14.31
CA PHE A 43 -10.43 10.46 14.43
C PHE A 43 -10.98 9.43 15.43
N LYS A 44 -12.07 9.78 16.13
CA LYS A 44 -12.63 8.96 17.22
C LYS A 44 -13.48 7.77 16.76
N SER A 45 -13.87 7.75 15.48
CA SER A 45 -14.52 6.59 14.84
C SER A 45 -14.34 6.64 13.32
N ALA A 46 -14.66 5.53 12.64
CA ALA A 46 -14.66 5.50 11.18
C ALA A 46 -15.66 6.52 10.60
N THR A 47 -16.81 6.75 11.24
CA THR A 47 -17.76 7.78 10.83
C THR A 47 -17.14 9.18 10.82
N HIS A 48 -16.36 9.55 11.83
CA HIS A 48 -15.67 10.84 11.83
C HIS A 48 -14.73 10.98 10.63
N ALA A 49 -13.90 9.97 10.38
CA ALA A 49 -12.98 9.99 9.23
C ALA A 49 -13.73 10.03 7.88
N ILE A 50 -14.84 9.29 7.75
CA ILE A 50 -15.68 9.26 6.53
C ILE A 50 -16.31 10.63 6.29
N LEU A 51 -16.84 11.28 7.33
CA LEU A 51 -17.42 12.61 7.21
C LEU A 51 -16.34 13.65 6.89
N ALA A 52 -15.16 13.55 7.51
CA ALA A 52 -14.05 14.46 7.26
C ALA A 52 -13.56 14.36 5.81
N VAL A 53 -13.45 13.16 5.25
CA VAL A 53 -13.08 13.01 3.83
C VAL A 53 -14.21 13.42 2.89
N ARG A 54 -15.48 13.13 3.20
CA ARG A 54 -16.65 13.48 2.37
C ARG A 54 -16.90 14.98 2.32
N PHE A 55 -16.76 15.65 3.46
CA PHE A 55 -16.97 17.08 3.65
C PHE A 55 -15.64 17.74 4.03
N SER A 56 -14.70 17.78 3.10
CA SER A 56 -13.31 18.22 3.34
C SER A 56 -13.20 19.60 4.00
N GLY A 57 -14.11 20.53 3.69
CA GLY A 57 -14.19 21.86 4.32
C GLY A 57 -14.53 21.85 5.82
N LYS A 58 -14.95 20.72 6.37
CA LYS A 58 -15.33 20.53 7.79
C LYS A 58 -14.41 19.60 8.57
N ALA A 59 -13.34 19.08 7.96
CA ALA A 59 -12.49 18.05 8.56
C ALA A 59 -11.92 18.44 9.94
N ALA A 60 -11.45 19.69 10.09
CA ALA A 60 -10.93 20.19 11.38
C ALA A 60 -12.02 20.25 12.47
N GLU A 61 -13.23 20.69 12.14
CA GLU A 61 -14.35 20.74 13.09
C GLU A 61 -14.82 19.33 13.50
N ILE A 62 -14.77 18.37 12.56
CA ILE A 62 -15.14 16.98 12.80
C ILE A 62 -14.13 16.28 13.71
N CYS A 63 -12.83 16.59 13.57
CA CYS A 63 -11.76 16.04 14.42
C CYS A 63 -11.99 16.33 15.92
N GLU A 64 -12.56 17.50 16.22
CA GLU A 64 -12.85 17.94 17.60
C GLU A 64 -14.15 17.37 18.17
N CYS A 65 -15.02 16.75 17.35
CA CYS A 65 -16.27 16.19 17.83
C CYS A 65 -16.01 14.98 18.75
N GLU A 66 -16.78 14.82 19.82
CA GLU A 66 -16.67 13.66 20.73
C GLU A 66 -17.44 12.46 20.20
N THR A 67 -18.55 12.71 19.51
CA THR A 67 -19.48 11.66 19.07
C THR A 67 -19.77 11.74 17.57
N ALA A 68 -20.09 10.59 16.98
CA ALA A 68 -20.51 10.53 15.58
C ALA A 68 -21.75 11.39 15.30
N ALA A 69 -22.65 11.52 16.29
CA ALA A 69 -23.83 12.37 16.19
C ALA A 69 -23.47 13.86 16.10
N GLU A 70 -22.51 14.33 16.89
CA GLU A 70 -21.98 15.70 16.79
C GLU A 70 -21.33 15.93 15.42
N ALA A 71 -20.51 15.00 14.95
CA ALA A 71 -19.87 15.11 13.63
C ALA A 71 -20.90 15.18 12.49
N MET A 72 -21.97 14.37 12.55
CA MET A 72 -23.07 14.42 11.58
C MET A 72 -23.83 15.76 11.64
N ASP A 73 -23.97 16.37 12.81
CA ASP A 73 -24.61 17.68 12.96
C ASP A 73 -23.80 18.79 12.25
N ARG A 74 -22.47 18.75 12.33
CA ARG A 74 -21.57 19.74 11.70
C ARG A 74 -21.62 19.77 10.18
N VAL A 75 -22.10 18.69 9.54
CA VAL A 75 -22.09 18.55 8.08
C VAL A 75 -23.47 18.69 7.43
N LYS A 76 -24.53 18.95 8.19
CA LYS A 76 -25.92 19.03 7.67
C LYS A 76 -26.07 19.96 6.47
N ASP A 77 -25.38 21.11 6.50
CA ASP A 77 -25.42 22.13 5.46
C ASP A 77 -24.09 22.23 4.69
N ALA A 78 -23.20 21.25 4.84
CA ALA A 78 -21.90 21.25 4.19
C ALA A 78 -21.99 20.66 2.77
N GLN A 79 -21.21 21.23 1.85
CA GLN A 79 -21.08 20.69 0.50
C GLN A 79 -20.15 19.47 0.50
N GLU A 80 -20.57 18.41 -0.17
CA GLU A 80 -19.74 17.24 -0.43
C GLU A 80 -18.65 17.56 -1.44
N ARG A 81 -17.51 16.88 -1.33
CA ARG A 81 -16.48 16.91 -2.38
C ARG A 81 -17.00 16.36 -3.71
N ASP A 82 -16.52 16.93 -4.82
CA ASP A 82 -17.00 16.60 -6.17
C ASP A 82 -16.76 15.14 -6.58
N ASP A 83 -15.65 14.54 -6.14
CA ASP A 83 -15.23 13.17 -6.45
C ASP A 83 -15.74 12.14 -5.42
N TRP A 84 -16.68 12.52 -4.54
CA TRP A 84 -17.21 11.66 -3.49
C TRP A 84 -17.74 10.33 -4.04
N GLU A 85 -18.64 10.39 -5.01
CA GLU A 85 -19.33 9.21 -5.55
C GLU A 85 -18.35 8.19 -6.16
N SER A 86 -17.30 8.67 -6.84
CA SER A 86 -16.27 7.81 -7.43
C SER A 86 -15.28 7.26 -6.41
N GLY A 87 -14.96 8.01 -5.35
CA GLY A 87 -13.93 7.62 -4.39
C GLY A 87 -14.43 6.96 -3.10
N ARG A 88 -15.74 7.06 -2.77
CA ARG A 88 -16.32 6.62 -1.49
C ARG A 88 -15.96 5.18 -1.11
N LEU A 89 -15.87 4.27 -2.08
CA LEU A 89 -15.52 2.87 -1.82
C LEU A 89 -14.06 2.74 -1.37
N LYS A 90 -13.14 3.43 -2.05
CA LYS A 90 -11.71 3.46 -1.72
C LYS A 90 -11.49 4.03 -0.33
N TRP A 91 -12.08 5.19 -0.03
CA TRP A 91 -11.90 5.83 1.28
C TRP A 91 -12.53 5.01 2.41
N MET A 92 -13.72 4.45 2.20
CA MET A 92 -14.35 3.54 3.17
C MET A 92 -13.44 2.34 3.48
N GLU A 93 -12.84 1.73 2.46
CA GLU A 93 -11.91 0.61 2.65
C GLU A 93 -10.65 1.02 3.42
N GLN A 94 -10.01 2.13 3.05
CA GLN A 94 -8.81 2.63 3.75
C GLN A 94 -9.09 2.88 5.23
N ILE A 95 -10.19 3.58 5.55
CA ILE A 95 -10.60 3.93 6.91
C ILE A 95 -10.89 2.67 7.74
N LEU A 96 -11.62 1.70 7.17
CA LEU A 96 -11.92 0.46 7.89
C LEU A 96 -10.69 -0.41 8.09
N ARG A 97 -9.80 -0.49 7.11
CA ARG A 97 -8.52 -1.20 7.28
C ARG A 97 -7.71 -0.59 8.41
N ASP A 98 -7.60 0.74 8.47
CA ASP A 98 -6.89 1.41 9.56
C ASP A 98 -7.55 1.18 10.93
N LYS A 99 -8.89 1.25 11.02
CA LYS A 99 -9.65 0.90 12.24
C LYS A 99 -9.27 -0.48 12.78
N PHE A 100 -9.28 -1.50 11.93
CA PHE A 100 -8.95 -2.86 12.36
C PHE A 100 -7.45 -3.03 12.60
N ARG A 101 -6.57 -2.37 11.84
CA ARG A 101 -5.11 -2.42 12.04
C ARG A 101 -4.68 -1.89 13.41
N ARG A 102 -5.35 -0.85 13.91
CA ARG A 102 -5.01 -0.23 15.20
C ARG A 102 -5.38 -1.08 16.41
N SER A 103 -6.36 -1.97 16.29
CA SER A 103 -6.84 -2.78 17.43
C SER A 103 -6.74 -4.28 17.17
N ALA A 104 -5.81 -4.93 17.90
CA ALA A 104 -5.70 -6.38 17.89
C ALA A 104 -7.00 -7.06 18.36
N GLU A 105 -7.70 -6.47 19.32
CA GLU A 105 -8.99 -6.96 19.80
C GLU A 105 -10.06 -6.94 18.69
N LEU A 106 -10.14 -5.84 17.92
CA LEU A 106 -11.09 -5.74 16.81
C LEU A 106 -10.78 -6.73 15.69
N ARG A 107 -9.50 -6.98 15.38
CA ARG A 107 -9.12 -8.03 14.42
C ARG A 107 -9.55 -9.40 14.89
N THR A 108 -9.35 -9.73 16.16
CA THR A 108 -9.81 -10.99 16.75
C THR A 108 -11.33 -11.12 16.66
N LYS A 109 -12.08 -10.11 17.10
CA LYS A 109 -13.55 -10.09 17.00
C LYS A 109 -14.04 -10.24 15.56
N LEU A 110 -13.39 -9.59 14.60
CA LEU A 110 -13.72 -9.73 13.18
C LEU A 110 -13.42 -11.13 12.65
N LYS A 111 -12.27 -11.73 13.02
CA LYS A 111 -11.91 -13.12 12.68
C LYS A 111 -12.94 -14.12 13.23
N GLU A 112 -13.39 -13.90 14.46
CA GLU A 112 -14.41 -14.70 15.16
C GLU A 112 -15.81 -14.58 14.56
N THR A 113 -16.08 -13.59 13.71
CA THR A 113 -17.32 -13.59 12.91
C THR A 113 -17.43 -14.81 11.97
N GLY A 114 -16.39 -15.65 11.85
CA GLY A 114 -16.54 -16.96 11.23
C GLY A 114 -16.75 -16.85 9.71
N GLY A 115 -17.44 -17.82 9.13
CA GLY A 115 -17.87 -17.75 7.72
C GLY A 115 -19.16 -16.95 7.50
N ARG A 116 -19.66 -16.25 8.53
CA ARG A 116 -20.96 -15.58 8.48
C ARG A 116 -20.93 -14.42 7.48
N LEU A 117 -22.03 -14.25 6.76
CA LEU A 117 -22.26 -13.09 5.91
C LEU A 117 -22.43 -11.85 6.80
N LEU A 118 -21.60 -10.83 6.60
CA LEU A 118 -21.73 -9.55 7.31
C LEU A 118 -22.58 -8.63 6.44
N VAL A 119 -23.71 -8.18 6.96
CA VAL A 119 -24.61 -7.26 6.26
C VAL A 119 -24.93 -6.08 7.15
N TRP A 120 -24.87 -4.88 6.60
CA TRP A 120 -25.37 -3.71 7.30
C TRP A 120 -26.81 -3.41 6.86
N ALA A 121 -27.79 -4.01 7.54
CA ALA A 121 -29.19 -3.69 7.30
C ALA A 121 -29.54 -2.32 7.87
N ASN A 122 -30.00 -1.41 7.02
CA ASN A 122 -30.29 -0.02 7.38
C ASN A 122 -31.53 0.51 6.63
N ALA A 123 -31.87 1.78 6.84
CA ALA A 123 -33.13 2.36 6.34
C ALA A 123 -33.01 3.14 5.02
N SER A 124 -31.81 3.51 4.56
CA SER A 124 -31.66 4.51 3.48
C SER A 124 -30.47 4.30 2.54
N ASP A 125 -29.46 3.52 2.90
CA ASP A 125 -28.24 3.30 2.13
C ASP A 125 -28.18 1.86 1.61
N ALA A 126 -28.68 1.68 0.39
CA ALA A 126 -28.62 0.42 -0.35
C ALA A 126 -27.26 0.19 -1.04
N PHE A 127 -26.33 1.15 -1.03
CA PHE A 127 -25.00 0.98 -1.61
C PHE A 127 -24.06 0.31 -0.60
N PHE A 128 -23.86 0.93 0.56
CA PHE A 128 -23.00 0.35 1.60
C PHE A 128 -23.70 -0.78 2.37
N GLY A 129 -25.03 -0.75 2.48
CA GLY A 129 -25.80 -1.76 3.20
C GLY A 129 -26.91 -2.41 2.38
N GLU A 130 -27.94 -2.84 3.09
CA GLU A 130 -29.20 -3.35 2.52
C GLU A 130 -30.39 -2.61 3.13
N VAL A 131 -31.35 -2.24 2.29
CA VAL A 131 -32.66 -1.68 2.66
C VAL A 131 -33.73 -2.69 2.22
N ASP A 132 -34.54 -3.15 3.18
CA ASP A 132 -35.56 -4.19 2.96
C ASP A 132 -35.04 -5.45 2.23
N GLY A 133 -33.81 -5.86 2.57
CA GLY A 133 -33.16 -7.05 2.02
C GLY A 133 -32.58 -6.87 0.61
N ARG A 134 -32.52 -5.63 0.10
CA ARG A 134 -31.93 -5.28 -1.20
C ARG A 134 -30.81 -4.27 -1.02
N GLY A 135 -29.70 -4.46 -1.74
CA GLY A 135 -28.57 -3.54 -1.72
C GLY A 135 -27.28 -4.22 -2.15
N GLN A 136 -26.22 -3.44 -2.32
CA GLN A 136 -24.91 -3.95 -2.73
C GLN A 136 -24.08 -4.44 -1.54
N ASN A 137 -24.42 -4.02 -0.31
CA ASN A 137 -23.73 -4.39 0.91
C ASN A 137 -22.20 -4.18 0.85
N GLN A 138 -21.76 -3.06 0.28
CA GLN A 138 -20.32 -2.80 0.09
C GLN A 138 -19.56 -2.73 1.42
N LEU A 139 -20.18 -2.23 2.50
CA LEU A 139 -19.58 -2.21 3.84
C LEU A 139 -19.32 -3.64 4.35
N GLY A 140 -20.34 -4.50 4.28
CA GLY A 140 -20.20 -5.90 4.65
C GLY A 140 -19.13 -6.63 3.84
N ARG A 141 -19.06 -6.36 2.53
CA ARG A 141 -18.02 -6.91 1.63
C ARG A 141 -16.61 -6.46 2.03
N ILE A 142 -16.41 -5.18 2.32
CA ILE A 142 -15.12 -4.67 2.82
C ILE A 142 -14.74 -5.39 4.12
N LEU A 143 -15.64 -5.46 5.10
CA LEU A 143 -15.38 -6.14 6.38
C LEU A 143 -15.01 -7.62 6.19
N MET A 144 -15.69 -8.32 5.27
CA MET A 144 -15.39 -9.72 4.97
C MET A 144 -14.05 -9.90 4.24
N ARG A 145 -13.65 -8.95 3.40
CA ARG A 145 -12.32 -8.93 2.78
C ARG A 145 -11.23 -8.70 3.82
N ILE A 146 -11.38 -7.69 4.69
CA ILE A 146 -10.47 -7.45 5.82
C ILE A 146 -10.36 -8.71 6.70
N ARG A 147 -11.49 -9.37 6.99
CA ARG A 147 -11.52 -10.64 7.73
C ARG A 147 -10.70 -11.74 7.03
N THR A 148 -10.78 -11.80 5.70
CA THR A 148 -10.04 -12.78 4.90
C THR A 148 -8.55 -12.49 4.95
N ASP A 149 -8.16 -11.23 4.79
CA ASP A 149 -6.75 -10.80 4.88
C ASP A 149 -6.17 -11.08 6.27
N ILE A 150 -6.96 -10.89 7.35
CA ILE A 150 -6.56 -11.25 8.73
C ILE A 150 -6.36 -12.76 8.89
N ARG A 151 -7.14 -13.59 8.20
CA ARG A 151 -7.01 -15.06 8.29
C ARG A 151 -5.82 -15.58 7.52
N ASN A 152 -5.47 -14.90 6.44
CA ASN A 152 -4.36 -15.24 5.56
C ASN A 152 -3.06 -14.52 5.94
N ASP A 153 -3.06 -13.77 7.05
CA ASP A 153 -1.93 -12.97 7.54
C ASP A 153 -1.38 -11.93 6.53
N THR A 154 -2.24 -11.45 5.61
CA THR A 154 -1.92 -10.44 4.57
C THR A 154 -2.53 -9.06 4.86
N GLU A 155 -3.22 -8.90 6.00
CA GLU A 155 -3.89 -7.65 6.38
C GLU A 155 -2.91 -6.48 6.51
N LEU A 156 -1.72 -6.69 7.07
CA LEU A 156 -0.72 -5.63 7.24
C LEU A 156 -0.23 -5.11 5.89
N GLU A 157 0.15 -6.02 4.99
CA GLU A 157 0.64 -5.67 3.66
C GLU A 157 -0.41 -4.90 2.87
N THR A 158 -1.66 -5.39 2.89
CA THR A 158 -2.78 -4.72 2.22
C THR A 158 -3.07 -3.35 2.82
N TRP A 159 -2.96 -3.21 4.15
CA TRP A 159 -3.09 -1.91 4.82
C TRP A 159 -1.94 -0.96 4.47
N LEU A 160 -0.69 -1.43 4.43
CA LEU A 160 0.45 -0.61 4.01
C LEU A 160 0.29 -0.12 2.56
N ALA A 161 -0.10 -1.01 1.65
CA ALA A 161 -0.31 -0.66 0.24
C ALA A 161 -1.42 0.40 0.07
N LEU A 162 -2.55 0.23 0.77
CA LEU A 162 -3.72 1.11 0.60
C LEU A 162 -3.65 2.40 1.44
N CYS A 163 -3.05 2.37 2.63
CA CYS A 163 -3.06 3.49 3.57
C CYS A 163 -1.73 4.24 3.66
N HIS A 164 -0.63 3.65 3.18
CA HIS A 164 0.71 4.23 3.26
C HIS A 164 1.45 4.34 1.92
N ASP A 165 0.75 4.15 0.80
CA ASP A 165 1.31 4.28 -0.56
C ASP A 165 2.64 3.53 -0.73
N LEU A 166 2.63 2.25 -0.33
CA LEU A 166 3.78 1.36 -0.46
C LEU A 166 4.29 1.34 -1.91
N GLU A 167 5.60 1.35 -2.10
CA GLU A 167 6.23 1.26 -3.42
C GLU A 167 6.32 -0.22 -3.83
N GLU A 168 5.52 -0.59 -4.82
CA GLU A 168 5.42 -1.97 -5.31
C GLU A 168 6.58 -2.29 -6.27
N ASP A 169 7.07 -1.30 -7.03
CA ASP A 169 8.17 -1.51 -7.97
C ASP A 169 9.50 -1.62 -7.24
N ASN A 170 10.12 -2.81 -7.29
CA ASN A 170 11.41 -3.07 -6.67
C ASN A 170 12.52 -2.14 -7.18
N ASN A 171 12.46 -1.70 -8.44
CA ASN A 171 13.47 -0.81 -9.02
C ASN A 171 13.31 0.64 -8.54
N ALA A 172 12.10 1.02 -8.11
CA ALA A 172 11.80 2.33 -7.55
C ALA A 172 12.10 2.41 -6.03
N ARG A 173 12.45 1.28 -5.39
CA ARG A 173 12.79 1.23 -3.96
C ARG A 173 14.27 1.54 -3.70
N PRO A 174 14.61 2.44 -2.75
CA PRO A 174 16.00 2.66 -2.36
C PRO A 174 16.55 1.46 -1.59
N LEU A 175 17.88 1.33 -1.57
CA LEU A 175 18.56 0.39 -0.68
C LEU A 175 18.71 1.05 0.69
N LEU A 176 18.35 0.32 1.74
CA LEU A 176 18.51 0.78 3.10
C LEU A 176 19.58 -0.02 3.81
N GLN A 177 20.38 0.68 4.61
CA GLN A 177 21.33 0.05 5.53
C GLN A 177 21.16 0.69 6.91
N LEU A 178 21.08 -0.14 7.95
CA LEU A 178 21.11 0.32 9.33
C LEU A 178 22.45 -0.03 9.97
N ILE A 179 23.13 0.97 10.50
CA ILE A 179 24.37 0.79 11.25
C ILE A 179 24.04 0.78 12.73
N GLU A 180 24.26 -0.35 13.36
CA GLU A 180 24.00 -0.55 14.77
C GLU A 180 25.18 -0.02 15.60
N THR A 181 24.89 0.85 16.55
CA THR A 181 25.88 1.50 17.41
C THR A 181 25.44 1.47 18.87
N LYS A 182 26.39 1.73 19.77
CA LYS A 182 26.15 1.86 21.21
C LYS A 182 27.09 2.93 21.76
N PRO A 183 26.65 3.79 22.70
CA PRO A 183 27.44 4.92 23.20
C PRO A 183 28.86 4.56 23.68
N ASP A 184 29.03 3.38 24.29
CA ASP A 184 30.30 2.95 24.88
C ASP A 184 31.19 2.17 23.90
N HIS A 185 30.92 2.19 22.59
CA HIS A 185 31.66 1.44 21.57
C HIS A 185 32.08 2.36 20.43
N GLU A 186 33.39 2.41 20.15
CA GLU A 186 33.95 3.24 19.07
C GLU A 186 33.57 2.74 17.66
N ASN A 187 33.45 1.42 17.50
CA ASN A 187 33.10 0.78 16.23
C ASN A 187 31.63 0.36 16.21
N PRO A 188 30.99 0.35 15.02
CA PRO A 188 29.67 -0.25 14.84
C PRO A 188 29.61 -1.69 15.36
N LEU A 189 28.49 -2.04 16.00
CA LEU A 189 28.20 -3.38 16.48
C LEU A 189 27.79 -4.33 15.34
N GLY A 190 27.25 -3.77 14.26
CA GLY A 190 26.76 -4.52 13.11
C GLY A 190 26.15 -3.62 12.05
N GLU A 191 25.95 -4.20 10.86
CA GLU A 191 25.30 -3.55 9.73
C GLU A 191 24.16 -4.45 9.25
N HIS A 192 22.99 -3.86 9.02
CA HIS A 192 21.80 -4.57 8.56
C HIS A 192 21.41 -4.01 7.19
N ALA A 193 21.64 -4.79 6.12
CA ALA A 193 21.20 -4.44 4.78
C ALA A 193 19.74 -4.83 4.58
N LEU A 194 18.91 -3.89 4.14
CA LEU A 194 17.49 -4.04 3.95
C LEU A 194 17.17 -3.81 2.46
N ASP A 195 16.95 -4.90 1.73
CA ASP A 195 16.66 -4.92 0.29
C ASP A 195 15.66 -6.03 -0.06
N GLY A 196 15.07 -5.95 -1.26
CA GLY A 196 14.16 -6.94 -1.84
C GLY A 196 12.71 -6.83 -1.37
N GLU A 197 12.50 -6.46 -0.10
CA GLU A 197 11.16 -6.35 0.49
C GLU A 197 10.64 -4.91 0.51
N PRO A 198 9.32 -4.69 0.45
CA PRO A 198 8.74 -3.34 0.48
C PRO A 198 8.67 -2.78 1.91
N TYR A 199 8.86 -3.61 2.93
CA TYR A 199 8.98 -3.20 4.32
C TYR A 199 9.82 -4.19 5.14
N PHE A 200 10.35 -3.72 6.26
CA PHE A 200 11.26 -4.47 7.13
C PHE A 200 10.86 -4.31 8.59
N PHE A 201 10.82 -5.40 9.34
CA PHE A 201 10.48 -5.39 10.76
C PHE A 201 11.72 -5.26 11.65
N LEU A 202 11.55 -4.51 12.72
CA LEU A 202 12.50 -4.33 13.79
C LEU A 202 11.89 -4.85 15.09
N GLY A 203 12.59 -5.73 15.82
CA GLY A 203 12.04 -6.31 17.05
C GLY A 203 12.86 -7.46 17.62
N LYS A 204 12.29 -8.17 18.61
CA LYS A 204 12.96 -9.33 19.24
C LYS A 204 12.82 -10.63 18.48
N ASN A 205 11.85 -10.76 17.57
CA ASN A 205 11.55 -12.04 16.95
C ASN A 205 12.43 -12.30 15.72
N PRO A 206 13.42 -13.21 15.78
CA PRO A 206 14.34 -13.45 14.67
C PRO A 206 13.68 -14.12 13.46
N GLU A 207 12.52 -14.78 13.64
CA GLU A 207 11.79 -15.41 12.53
C GLU A 207 11.11 -14.40 11.61
N THR A 208 10.81 -13.20 12.11
CA THR A 208 10.04 -12.19 11.36
C THR A 208 10.77 -10.86 11.18
N CYS A 209 11.74 -10.54 12.05
CA CYS A 209 12.43 -9.25 12.04
C CYS A 209 13.75 -9.35 11.27
N GLN A 210 13.93 -8.49 10.28
CA GLN A 210 15.20 -8.33 9.58
C GLN A 210 16.24 -7.63 10.46
N VAL A 211 15.79 -6.85 11.45
CA VAL A 211 16.67 -6.23 12.46
C VAL A 211 16.28 -6.77 13.83
N VAL A 212 17.12 -7.68 14.35
CA VAL A 212 16.87 -8.36 15.62
C VAL A 212 17.52 -7.61 16.77
N ALA A 213 16.70 -7.07 17.67
CA ALA A 213 17.12 -6.26 18.80
C ALA A 213 16.71 -6.91 20.13
N LEU A 214 17.65 -7.60 20.79
CA LEU A 214 17.38 -8.35 22.02
C LEU A 214 17.48 -7.47 23.27
N HIS A 215 16.34 -6.91 23.70
CA HIS A 215 16.24 -6.16 24.95
C HIS A 215 14.86 -6.33 25.61
N PRO A 216 14.73 -6.45 26.95
CA PRO A 216 13.45 -6.73 27.61
C PRO A 216 12.31 -5.78 27.25
N SER A 217 12.61 -4.49 27.08
CA SER A 217 11.60 -3.47 26.73
C SER A 217 11.22 -3.42 25.24
N ILE A 218 11.89 -4.18 24.37
CA ILE A 218 11.56 -4.25 22.95
C ILE A 218 10.45 -5.30 22.75
N SER A 219 9.38 -5.00 21.99
CA SER A 219 8.35 -5.96 21.59
C SER A 219 8.86 -7.04 20.61
N ARG A 220 8.11 -8.13 20.44
CA ARG A 220 8.44 -9.18 19.44
C ARG A 220 8.57 -8.60 18.04
N THR A 221 7.57 -7.83 17.63
CA THR A 221 7.57 -6.96 16.46
C THR A 221 7.32 -5.56 17.00
N HIS A 222 8.33 -4.68 16.94
CA HIS A 222 8.33 -3.41 17.67
C HIS A 222 7.99 -2.24 16.76
N ALA A 223 8.68 -2.17 15.63
CA ALA A 223 8.52 -1.16 14.62
C ALA A 223 8.68 -1.81 13.24
N LEU A 224 8.32 -1.06 12.20
CA LEU A 224 8.67 -1.39 10.83
C LEU A 224 9.22 -0.17 10.11
N ILE A 225 10.02 -0.42 9.08
CA ILE A 225 10.36 0.57 8.06
C ILE A 225 9.62 0.16 6.78
N ALA A 226 8.80 1.04 6.23
CA ALA A 226 8.12 0.82 4.96
C ALA A 226 8.72 1.71 3.88
N LEU A 227 8.88 1.19 2.67
CA LEU A 227 9.33 1.92 1.49
C LEU A 227 8.10 2.42 0.73
N THR A 228 7.79 3.70 0.90
CA THR A 228 6.64 4.34 0.24
C THR A 228 7.08 5.07 -1.02
N LYS A 229 6.13 5.45 -1.87
CA LYS A 229 6.37 6.32 -3.03
C LYS A 229 7.02 7.66 -2.67
N ALA A 230 6.82 8.14 -1.43
CA ALA A 230 7.42 9.37 -0.92
C ALA A 230 8.79 9.14 -0.26
N GLY A 231 9.25 7.89 -0.16
CA GLY A 231 10.49 7.49 0.49
C GLY A 231 10.27 6.57 1.71
N PRO A 232 11.37 6.20 2.40
CA PRO A 232 11.30 5.32 3.56
C PRO A 232 10.63 6.02 4.75
N VAL A 233 9.77 5.30 5.46
CA VAL A 233 9.12 5.78 6.68
C VAL A 233 9.29 4.78 7.82
N LEU A 234 9.54 5.28 9.02
CA LEU A 234 9.55 4.51 10.27
C LEU A 234 8.17 4.54 10.92
N MET A 235 7.73 3.41 11.44
CA MET A 235 6.45 3.28 12.10
C MET A 235 6.55 2.41 13.34
N ASP A 236 6.04 2.91 14.47
CA ASP A 236 5.87 2.10 15.68
C ASP A 236 4.64 1.21 15.55
N LEU A 237 4.76 -0.08 15.88
CA LEU A 237 3.68 -1.07 15.76
C LEU A 237 2.92 -1.29 17.07
N ASN A 238 2.62 -0.18 17.76
CA ASN A 238 2.03 -0.15 19.09
C ASN A 238 2.91 -0.91 20.11
N SER A 239 4.19 -0.57 20.13
CA SER A 239 5.16 -1.16 21.03
C SER A 239 4.95 -0.67 22.47
N LYS A 240 5.25 -1.52 23.47
CA LYS A 240 5.01 -1.19 24.88
C LYS A 240 5.88 -0.02 25.37
N ALA A 241 7.13 0.04 24.91
CA ALA A 241 8.10 1.03 25.35
C ALA A 241 8.26 2.21 24.36
N GLY A 242 7.62 2.13 23.20
CA GLY A 242 7.73 3.13 22.13
C GLY A 242 9.03 3.06 21.34
N THR A 243 8.98 3.69 20.18
CA THR A 243 10.12 3.90 19.28
C THR A 243 10.53 5.37 19.31
N LYS A 244 11.83 5.64 19.18
CA LYS A 244 12.38 6.99 19.03
C LYS A 244 13.07 7.18 17.69
N LEU A 245 12.92 8.36 17.13
CA LEU A 245 13.63 8.86 15.95
C LEU A 245 14.39 10.12 16.35
N ASN A 246 15.71 10.13 16.15
CA ASN A 246 16.61 11.23 16.53
C ASN A 246 16.49 11.62 18.02
N GLY A 247 16.27 10.63 18.88
CA GLY A 247 16.12 10.82 20.33
C GLY A 247 14.71 11.17 20.80
N GLU A 248 13.82 11.61 19.89
CA GLU A 248 12.44 11.95 20.20
C GLU A 248 11.51 10.76 20.01
N ARG A 249 10.55 10.57 20.93
CA ARG A 249 9.58 9.47 20.83
C ARG A 249 8.59 9.76 19.70
N LEU A 250 8.31 8.76 18.87
CA LEU A 250 7.26 8.88 17.85
C LEU A 250 5.91 9.17 18.54
N PRO A 251 5.17 10.20 18.11
CA PRO A 251 3.95 10.63 18.79
C PRO A 251 2.78 9.67 18.60
N HIS A 252 2.74 8.94 17.48
CA HIS A 252 1.64 8.03 17.14
C HIS A 252 2.16 6.68 16.63
N HIS A 253 1.53 5.60 17.07
CA HIS A 253 1.74 4.28 16.47
C HIS A 253 0.99 4.15 15.14
N HIS A 254 1.42 3.23 14.28
CA HIS A 254 0.82 2.97 12.97
C HIS A 254 0.77 4.21 12.05
N VAL A 255 1.61 5.21 12.31
CA VAL A 255 1.80 6.39 11.47
C VAL A 255 3.25 6.40 11.00
N GLY A 256 3.46 6.59 9.69
CA GLY A 256 4.80 6.60 9.08
C GLY A 256 5.46 7.97 9.24
N PHE A 257 6.65 7.98 9.83
CA PHE A 257 7.52 9.16 9.95
C PHE A 257 8.66 9.06 8.95
N PRO A 258 8.85 10.07 8.08
CA PRO A 258 9.92 10.04 7.07
C PRO A 258 11.30 9.77 7.67
N LEU A 259 12.06 8.90 7.03
CA LEU A 259 13.46 8.63 7.36
C LEU A 259 14.39 9.26 6.33
N LYS A 260 15.53 9.75 6.81
CA LYS A 260 16.62 10.29 6.00
C LYS A 260 17.93 9.63 6.39
N THR A 261 18.92 9.72 5.51
CA THR A 261 20.30 9.33 5.83
C THR A 261 20.79 10.11 7.06
N SER A 262 21.50 9.42 7.94
CA SER A 262 22.00 9.86 9.24
C SER A 262 20.96 9.97 10.36
N ASP A 263 19.66 9.77 10.08
CA ASP A 263 18.67 9.64 11.15
C ASP A 263 19.00 8.45 12.04
N THR A 264 18.66 8.54 13.32
CA THR A 264 18.95 7.53 14.33
C THR A 264 17.68 6.96 14.93
N ILE A 265 17.52 5.64 14.87
CA ILE A 265 16.38 4.92 15.44
C ILE A 265 16.78 4.30 16.77
N THR A 266 15.91 4.39 17.79
CA THR A 266 16.09 3.68 19.06
C THR A 266 14.81 2.96 19.44
N LEU A 267 14.96 1.69 19.87
CA LEU A 267 13.84 0.82 20.20
C LEU A 267 13.71 0.65 21.71
N GLY A 268 12.55 1.03 22.25
CA GLY A 268 12.26 0.97 23.68
C GLY A 268 13.31 1.69 24.53
N ALA A 269 13.81 0.97 25.54
CA ALA A 269 14.80 1.46 26.50
C ALA A 269 16.22 0.92 26.25
N SER A 270 16.46 0.34 25.07
CA SER A 270 17.80 -0.11 24.68
C SER A 270 18.75 1.09 24.54
N THR A 271 20.01 0.90 24.91
CA THR A 271 21.09 1.87 24.63
C THR A 271 21.65 1.75 23.22
N ARG A 272 21.29 0.67 22.49
CA ARG A 272 21.65 0.51 21.08
C ARG A 272 20.81 1.42 20.20
N SER A 273 21.44 2.01 19.20
CA SER A 273 20.80 2.86 18.20
C SER A 273 21.18 2.42 16.79
N TYR A 274 20.32 2.72 15.83
CA TYR A 274 20.49 2.32 14.43
C TYR A 274 20.53 3.57 13.56
N GLN A 275 21.70 3.88 13.02
CA GLN A 275 21.85 4.99 12.09
C GLN A 275 21.43 4.55 10.68
N VAL A 276 20.56 5.33 10.06
CA VAL A 276 19.99 5.04 8.74
C VAL A 276 20.95 5.51 7.64
N LYS A 277 21.18 4.67 6.64
CA LYS A 277 21.78 5.03 5.36
C LYS A 277 20.80 4.69 4.26
N VAL A 278 20.45 5.68 3.44
CA VAL A 278 19.59 5.53 2.27
C VAL A 278 20.44 5.67 1.01
N ASP A 279 20.57 4.60 0.24
CA ASP A 279 21.20 4.63 -1.07
C ASP A 279 20.12 4.66 -2.16
N SER A 280 20.05 5.80 -2.84
CA SER A 280 19.09 6.07 -3.91
C SER A 280 19.68 5.83 -5.31
N GLY A 281 20.92 5.34 -5.44
CA GLY A 281 21.60 5.18 -6.73
C GLY A 281 20.81 4.30 -7.70
N ARG A 282 20.24 3.19 -7.22
CA ARG A 282 19.35 2.30 -8.00
C ARG A 282 18.11 3.06 -8.50
N VAL A 283 17.46 3.82 -7.63
CA VAL A 283 16.23 4.56 -7.95
C VAL A 283 16.50 5.65 -8.97
N VAL A 284 17.60 6.38 -8.82
CA VAL A 284 18.01 7.42 -9.78
C VAL A 284 18.24 6.80 -11.17
N ALA A 285 19.01 5.71 -11.26
CA ALA A 285 19.27 5.04 -12.54
C ALA A 285 17.98 4.50 -13.19
N TYR A 286 17.07 3.97 -12.37
CA TYR A 286 15.75 3.52 -12.83
C TYR A 286 14.90 4.68 -13.38
N LEU A 287 14.77 5.77 -12.63
CA LEU A 287 14.00 6.94 -13.04
C LEU A 287 14.56 7.60 -14.30
N GLU A 288 15.88 7.68 -14.45
CA GLU A 288 16.53 8.18 -15.67
C GLU A 288 16.21 7.31 -16.90
N SER A 289 16.28 5.97 -16.73
CA SER A 289 15.95 5.02 -17.78
C SER A 289 14.49 5.12 -18.19
N ARG A 290 13.58 5.19 -17.20
CA ARG A 290 12.14 5.34 -17.42
C ARG A 290 11.79 6.68 -18.06
N GLN A 291 12.45 7.76 -17.67
CA GLN A 291 12.26 9.09 -18.27
C GLN A 291 12.68 9.09 -19.75
N LYS A 292 13.78 8.42 -20.09
CA LYS A 292 14.24 8.28 -21.48
C LYS A 292 13.25 7.47 -22.33
N GLU A 293 12.68 6.41 -21.77
CA GLU A 293 11.66 5.59 -22.43
C GLU A 293 10.38 6.39 -22.70
N LEU A 294 9.83 7.04 -21.67
CA LEU A 294 8.62 7.87 -21.79
C LEU A 294 8.81 9.00 -22.80
N ARG A 295 9.99 9.65 -22.83
CA ARG A 295 10.30 10.67 -23.83
C ARG A 295 10.26 10.12 -25.26
N ARG A 296 10.74 8.90 -25.48
CA ARG A 296 10.68 8.23 -26.80
C ARG A 296 9.25 7.90 -27.18
N GLU A 297 8.47 7.39 -26.23
CA GLU A 297 7.06 7.06 -26.45
C GLU A 297 6.24 8.30 -26.82
N VAL A 298 6.40 9.41 -26.08
CA VAL A 298 5.79 10.70 -26.40
C VAL A 298 6.18 11.17 -27.80
N GLN A 299 7.47 11.10 -28.16
CA GLN A 299 7.92 11.47 -29.51
C GLN A 299 7.30 10.60 -30.61
N MET A 300 7.13 9.30 -30.36
CA MET A 300 6.48 8.39 -31.31
C MET A 300 4.99 8.70 -31.45
N LEU A 301 4.29 8.99 -30.35
CA LEU A 301 2.89 9.38 -30.36
C LEU A 301 2.69 10.71 -31.10
N ASP A 302 3.54 11.71 -30.84
CA ASP A 302 3.52 12.99 -31.55
C ASP A 302 3.72 12.78 -33.06
N ARG A 303 4.67 11.92 -33.45
CA ARG A 303 4.89 11.57 -34.85
C ARG A 303 3.69 10.84 -35.47
N LYS A 304 3.07 9.91 -34.74
CA LYS A 304 1.84 9.21 -35.17
C LYS A 304 0.67 10.17 -35.35
N MET A 305 0.54 11.17 -34.48
CA MET A 305 -0.48 12.21 -34.61
C MET A 305 -0.22 13.14 -35.79
N GLN A 306 1.06 13.45 -36.08
CA GLN A 306 1.44 14.31 -37.20
C GLN A 306 1.33 13.61 -38.56
N ASP A 307 1.73 12.35 -38.67
CA ASP A 307 1.64 11.56 -39.91
C ASP A 307 1.28 10.08 -39.62
N PRO A 308 -0.02 9.78 -39.52
CA PRO A 308 -0.50 8.44 -39.22
C PRO A 308 -0.11 7.40 -40.28
N LEU A 309 -0.12 7.78 -41.57
CA LEU A 309 0.19 6.85 -42.66
C LEU A 309 1.67 6.45 -42.67
N ALA A 310 2.57 7.41 -42.45
CA ALA A 310 3.99 7.11 -42.35
C ALA A 310 4.30 6.26 -41.12
N ALA A 311 3.63 6.52 -39.99
CA ALA A 311 3.83 5.73 -38.77
C ALA A 311 3.35 4.28 -38.92
N VAL A 312 2.21 4.02 -39.57
CA VAL A 312 1.73 2.66 -39.86
C VAL A 312 2.70 1.90 -40.78
N LYS A 313 3.29 2.59 -41.77
CA LYS A 313 4.34 2.02 -42.62
C LYS A 313 5.62 1.68 -41.85
N ASP A 314 6.04 2.54 -40.92
CA ASP A 314 7.24 2.28 -40.09
C ASP A 314 6.99 1.11 -39.12
N GLU A 315 5.82 1.02 -38.49
CA GLU A 315 5.47 -0.09 -37.59
C GLU A 315 5.44 -1.43 -38.31
N THR A 316 4.76 -1.50 -39.47
CA THR A 316 4.74 -2.72 -40.30
C THR A 316 6.15 -3.12 -40.76
N LYS A 317 7.03 -2.15 -41.04
CA LYS A 317 8.43 -2.43 -41.34
C LYS A 317 9.18 -2.97 -40.11
N GLN A 318 8.91 -2.44 -38.92
CA GLN A 318 9.53 -2.86 -37.68
C GLN A 318 9.11 -4.29 -37.27
N GLU A 319 7.82 -4.62 -37.39
CA GLU A 319 7.30 -5.99 -37.18
C GLU A 319 7.88 -7.00 -38.19
N ALA A 320 8.17 -6.55 -39.41
CA ALA A 320 8.80 -7.36 -40.44
C ALA A 320 10.34 -7.43 -40.35
N THR A 321 10.96 -6.85 -39.30
CA THR A 321 12.42 -6.82 -39.13
C THR A 321 12.86 -7.74 -37.99
N ILE A 322 13.78 -8.67 -38.28
CA ILE A 322 14.40 -9.55 -37.28
C ILE A 322 15.84 -9.12 -36.96
N PHE A 323 16.23 -9.15 -35.69
CA PHE A 323 17.60 -8.88 -35.25
C PHE A 323 18.32 -10.18 -34.90
N VAL A 324 19.45 -10.43 -35.55
CA VAL A 324 20.26 -11.63 -35.35
C VAL A 324 21.59 -11.23 -34.69
N GLY A 325 21.86 -11.76 -33.50
CA GLY A 325 23.06 -11.50 -32.72
C GLY A 325 24.01 -12.71 -32.65
N ASN A 326 25.21 -12.48 -32.10
CA ASN A 326 26.22 -13.53 -31.84
C ASN A 326 26.71 -14.30 -33.08
N LEU A 327 26.76 -13.62 -34.23
CA LEU A 327 27.32 -14.19 -35.46
C LEU A 327 28.86 -14.05 -35.46
N PRO A 328 29.61 -15.05 -35.97
CA PRO A 328 31.04 -14.92 -36.24
C PRO A 328 31.36 -13.67 -37.07
N PHE A 329 32.51 -13.01 -36.83
CA PHE A 329 32.92 -11.82 -37.59
C PHE A 329 33.15 -12.08 -39.09
N THR A 330 33.29 -13.34 -39.47
CA THR A 330 33.43 -13.78 -40.86
C THR A 330 32.09 -13.99 -41.56
N THR A 331 30.97 -13.90 -40.83
CA THR A 331 29.64 -14.17 -41.38
C THR A 331 29.31 -13.15 -42.46
N THR A 332 28.92 -13.64 -43.64
CA THR A 332 28.64 -12.78 -44.79
C THR A 332 27.15 -12.51 -44.94
N LYS A 333 26.82 -11.48 -45.72
CA LYS A 333 25.43 -11.15 -46.06
C LYS A 333 24.74 -12.27 -46.83
N ASP A 334 25.48 -12.96 -47.70
CA ASP A 334 24.95 -14.05 -48.52
C ASP A 334 24.58 -15.26 -47.67
N GLU A 335 25.40 -15.59 -46.66
CA GLU A 335 25.11 -16.66 -45.69
C GLU A 335 23.84 -16.38 -44.89
N ILE A 336 23.64 -15.14 -44.42
CA ILE A 336 22.41 -14.75 -43.72
C ILE A 336 21.20 -14.78 -44.65
N THR A 337 21.35 -14.29 -45.88
CA THR A 337 20.26 -14.27 -46.85
C THR A 337 19.82 -15.69 -47.20
N ALA A 338 20.77 -16.58 -47.48
CA ALA A 338 20.48 -17.99 -47.77
C ALA A 338 19.82 -18.70 -46.58
N PHE A 339 20.25 -18.39 -45.35
CA PHE A 339 19.67 -19.00 -44.15
C PHE A 339 18.19 -18.63 -43.95
N PHE A 340 17.79 -17.39 -44.26
CA PHE A 340 16.42 -16.90 -44.07
C PHE A 340 15.56 -16.95 -45.34
N GLU A 341 16.08 -17.42 -46.46
CA GLU A 341 15.38 -17.45 -47.75
C GLU A 341 14.07 -18.24 -47.69
N GLU A 342 14.07 -19.36 -46.94
CA GLU A 342 12.89 -20.21 -46.75
C GLU A 342 11.80 -19.56 -45.88
N CYS A 343 12.16 -18.56 -45.07
CA CYS A 343 11.22 -17.87 -44.18
C CYS A 343 10.40 -16.80 -44.93
N GLY A 344 10.81 -16.40 -46.14
CA GLY A 344 10.08 -15.46 -46.97
C GLY A 344 10.97 -14.51 -47.76
N HIS A 345 10.34 -13.57 -48.47
CA HIS A 345 11.09 -12.61 -49.30
C HIS A 345 11.82 -11.58 -48.43
N ILE A 346 13.15 -11.67 -48.43
CA ILE A 346 14.02 -10.75 -47.71
C ILE A 346 14.17 -9.45 -48.50
N THR A 347 13.67 -8.35 -47.95
CA THR A 347 13.75 -7.03 -48.58
C THR A 347 15.07 -6.32 -48.33
N GLU A 348 15.69 -6.54 -47.18
CA GLU A 348 16.91 -5.84 -46.78
C GLU A 348 17.71 -6.64 -45.73
N VAL A 349 19.04 -6.63 -45.82
CA VAL A 349 19.95 -7.16 -44.79
C VAL A 349 21.01 -6.10 -44.50
N ARG A 350 21.18 -5.75 -43.22
CA ARG A 350 22.10 -4.71 -42.74
C ARG A 350 23.10 -5.28 -41.74
N PHE A 351 24.38 -5.01 -41.97
CA PHE A 351 25.43 -5.29 -40.99
C PHE A 351 25.83 -3.99 -40.30
N PRO A 352 26.08 -4.00 -38.98
CA PRO A 352 26.67 -2.86 -38.31
C PRO A 352 28.07 -2.57 -38.90
N PRO A 353 28.48 -1.30 -39.00
CA PRO A 353 29.80 -0.95 -39.50
C PRO A 353 30.90 -1.64 -38.66
N PRO A 354 32.06 -1.99 -39.27
CA PRO A 354 33.19 -2.54 -38.53
C PRO A 354 33.54 -1.61 -37.37
N ARG A 355 33.70 -2.14 -36.16
CA ARG A 355 34.29 -1.36 -35.07
C ARG A 355 35.75 -1.09 -35.43
N ASP A 356 36.08 0.15 -35.76
CA ASP A 356 37.47 0.59 -35.85
C ASP A 356 38.16 0.23 -34.53
N LYS A 357 39.26 -0.53 -34.62
CA LYS A 357 40.11 -0.80 -33.46
C LYS A 357 40.69 0.55 -33.00
N PRO A 358 40.57 0.95 -31.73
CA PRO A 358 41.42 2.02 -31.23
C PRO A 358 42.87 1.52 -31.31
N SER A 359 43.69 2.25 -32.07
CA SER A 359 45.14 2.09 -32.19
C SER A 359 45.87 2.38 -30.88
#